data_AF-W1WXS2-F1
#
_entry.id   AF-W1WXS2-F1
#
_cell.length_a   1.000
_cell.length_b   1.000
_cell.length_c   1.000
_cell.angle_alpha   90.00
_cell.angle_beta   90.00
_cell.angle_gamma   90.00
#
_symmetry.space_group_name_H-M   'P 1'
#
loop_
_entity.id
_entity.type
_entity.pdbx_description
1 polymer ?
#
loop_
_entity_poly.entity_id
_entity_poly.type
_entity_poly.pdbx_seq_one_letter_code
_entity_poly.pdbx_strand_id
1 'polypeptide(L)' 'MKKLNGGFNTPAIVISRKKYKLYSVFTFITPSLGLIRASIPHKRMMTMRNSSYLRPFSAMYITVVPDGEYVNV' A
#
# COMPACT_ATOMS: atom_id res chain seq x y z
N MET A 1 11.85 15.09 -10.11
CA MET A 1 11.82 14.42 -8.79
C MET A 1 13.14 13.66 -8.61
N LYS A 2 13.84 13.83 -7.48
CA LYS A 2 15.07 13.07 -7.19
C LYS A 2 14.76 11.58 -7.28
N LYS A 3 15.51 10.82 -8.08
CA LYS A 3 15.46 9.36 -8.08
C LYS A 3 15.85 8.89 -6.68
N LEU A 4 14.85 8.59 -5.85
CA LEU A 4 15.05 7.84 -4.61
C LEU A 4 15.43 6.43 -5.05
N ASN A 5 16.74 6.20 -5.22
CA ASN A 5 17.31 4.89 -5.50
C ASN A 5 17.15 4.01 -4.26
N GLY A 6 15.95 3.47 -4.06
CA GLY A 6 15.59 2.65 -2.92
C GLY A 6 14.16 2.92 -2.49
N GLY A 7 13.40 1.85 -2.26
CA GLY A 7 12.12 1.98 -1.57
C GLY A 7 12.35 2.60 -0.19
N PHE A 8 11.42 3.43 0.26
CA PHE A 8 11.53 4.04 1.58
C PHE A 8 10.41 3.53 2.48
N ASN A 9 10.72 3.46 3.77
CA ASN A 9 9.82 2.95 4.77
C ASN A 9 9.02 4.10 5.37
N THR A 10 7.70 3.94 5.48
CA THR A 10 6.82 4.91 6.13
C THR A 10 5.75 4.18 6.94
N PRO A 11 5.34 4.73 8.10
CA PRO A 11 4.13 4.26 8.76
C PRO A 11 2.92 4.57 7.86
N ALA A 12 1.91 3.71 7.95
CA ALA A 12 0.70 3.80 7.16
C ALA A 12 -0.49 3.26 7.95
N ILE A 13 -1.67 3.83 7.72
CA ILE A 13 -2.95 3.30 8.21
C ILE A 13 -3.80 2.95 7.00
N VAL A 14 -4.39 1.76 6.99
CA VAL A 14 -5.36 1.38 5.95
C VAL A 14 -6.65 2.16 6.17
N ILE A 15 -7.08 2.94 5.19
CA ILE A 15 -8.39 3.62 5.25
C ILE A 15 -9.47 2.73 4.68
N SER A 16 -9.21 2.16 3.50
CA SER A 16 -10.22 1.41 2.78
C SER A 16 -9.60 0.32 1.91
N ARG A 17 -10.43 -0.68 1.60
CA ARG A 17 -10.12 -1.76 0.68
C ARG A 17 -11.25 -1.89 -0.34
N LYS A 18 -10.91 -1.82 -1.62
CA LYS A 18 -11.82 -2.18 -2.72
C LYS A 18 -11.39 -3.52 -3.33
N LYS A 19 -12.29 -4.51 -3.32
CA LYS A 19 -12.03 -5.84 -3.90
C LYS A 19 -12.45 -5.87 -5.37
N TYR A 20 -11.55 -6.30 -6.24
CA TYR A 20 -11.80 -6.62 -7.65
C TYR A 20 -11.72 -8.13 -7.87
N LYS A 21 -11.94 -8.60 -9.11
CA LYS A 21 -11.94 -10.04 -9.43
C LYS A 21 -10.62 -10.74 -9.12
N LEU A 22 -9.48 -10.11 -9.43
CA LEU A 22 -8.14 -10.73 -9.34
C LEU A 22 -7.20 -10.06 -8.32
N TYR A 23 -7.56 -8.88 -7.82
CA TYR A 23 -6.74 -8.09 -6.92
C TYR A 23 -7.60 -7.23 -5.99
N SER A 24 -6.99 -6.67 -4.95
CA SER A 24 -7.62 -5.66 -4.09
C SER A 24 -6.80 -4.38 -4.15
N VAL A 25 -7.47 -3.23 -4.18
CA VAL A 25 -6.83 -1.92 -4.03
C VAL A 25 -7.02 -1.47 -2.59
N PHE A 26 -5.92 -1.11 -1.95
CA PHE A 26 -5.90 -0.54 -0.61
C PHE A 26 -5.56 0.94 -0.70
N THR A 27 -6.29 1.73 0.07
CA THR A 27 -5.98 3.14 0.27
C THR A 27 -5.32 3.27 1.63
N PHE A 28 -4.13 3.87 1.66
CA PHE A 28 -3.38 4.13 2.88
C PHE A 28 -3.28 5.63 3.10
N ILE A 29 -3.33 6.05 4.35
CA ILE A 29 -2.85 7.37 4.77
C ILE A 29 -1.47 7.19 5.38
N THR A 30 -0.54 8.01 4.90
CA THR A 30 0.85 8.05 5.36
C THR A 30 1.20 9.50 5.72
N PRO A 31 2.05 9.75 6.72
CA PRO A 31 2.45 11.10 7.07
C PRO A 31 3.37 11.75 6.02
N SER A 32 4.10 10.94 5.24
CA SER A 32 5.11 11.42 4.29
C SER A 32 4.57 11.62 2.88
N LEU A 33 3.65 10.76 2.41
CA LEU A 33 3.08 10.81 1.05
C LEU A 33 1.61 11.23 1.03
N GLY A 34 0.97 11.42 2.19
CA GLY A 34 -0.47 11.60 2.26
C GLY A 34 -1.22 10.33 1.87
N LEU A 35 -2.25 10.47 1.04
CA LEU A 35 -3.08 9.35 0.59
C LEU A 35 -2.42 8.64 -0.60
N ILE A 36 -2.17 7.34 -0.43
CA ILE A 36 -1.62 6.51 -1.50
C ILE A 36 -2.50 5.29 -1.74
N ARG A 37 -2.47 4.77 -2.97
CA ARG A 37 -3.22 3.57 -3.36
C ARG A 37 -2.26 2.51 -3.87
N ALA A 38 -2.40 1.29 -3.36
CA ALA A 38 -1.63 0.15 -3.84
C ALA A 38 -2.55 -1.04 -4.15
N SER A 39 -2.22 -1.78 -5.21
CA SER A 39 -2.93 -3.00 -5.60
C SER A 39 -2.17 -4.23 -5.12
N ILE A 40 -2.89 -5.21 -4.58
CA ILE A 40 -2.33 -6.50 -4.16
C ILE A 40 -3.10 -7.62 -4.88
N PRO A 41 -2.44 -8.43 -5.72
CA PRO A 41 -3.04 -9.61 -6.33
C PRO A 41 -3.53 -10.60 -5.28
N HIS A 42 -4.70 -11.21 -5.48
CA HIS A 42 -5.26 -12.15 -4.50
C HIS A 42 -4.38 -13.38 -4.29
N LYS A 43 -3.73 -13.88 -5.35
CA LYS A 43 -2.74 -14.97 -5.25
C LYS A 43 -1.63 -14.64 -4.26
N ARG A 44 -1.10 -13.40 -4.30
CA ARG A 44 -0.07 -12.92 -3.37
C ARG A 44 -0.62 -12.73 -1.95
N MET A 45 -1.85 -12.25 -1.82
CA MET A 45 -2.50 -12.06 -0.52
C MET A 45 -2.73 -13.37 0.24
N MET A 46 -3.03 -14.47 -0.48
CA MET A 46 -3.19 -15.80 0.11
C MET A 46 -1.89 -16.34 0.70
N THR A 47 -0.73 -15.97 0.15
CA THR A 47 0.58 -16.40 0.65
C THR A 47 1.13 -15.49 1.74
N MET A 48 0.50 -14.35 2.02
CA MET A 48 0.95 -13.42 3.06
C MET A 48 0.66 -13.99 4.44
N ARG A 49 1.71 -14.20 5.24
CA ARG A 49 1.59 -14.63 6.63
C ARG A 49 0.89 -13.52 7.42
N ASN A 50 -0.29 -13.83 7.97
CA ASN A 50 -1.08 -12.95 8.82
C ASN A 50 -1.49 -11.61 8.15
N SER A 51 -2.27 -11.66 7.06
CA SER A 51 -2.80 -10.47 6.34
C SER A 51 -3.84 -9.64 7.12
N SER A 52 -4.01 -9.88 8.42
CA SER A 52 -4.94 -9.16 9.29
C SER A 52 -4.62 -7.68 9.41
N TYR A 53 -3.35 -7.28 9.25
CA TYR A 53 -2.94 -5.88 9.23
C TYR A 53 -3.52 -5.10 8.03
N LEU A 54 -3.96 -5.74 6.95
CA LEU A 54 -4.58 -5.06 5.81
C LEU A 54 -6.07 -4.72 6.04
N ARG A 55 -6.55 -4.73 7.28
CA ARG A 55 -7.92 -4.33 7.62
C ARG A 55 -8.00 -2.81 7.80
N PRO A 56 -9.15 -2.18 7.48
CA PRO A 56 -9.37 -0.77 7.77
C PRO A 56 -8.98 -0.40 9.21
N PHE A 57 -8.39 0.78 9.36
CA PHE A 57 -7.90 1.38 10.60
C PHE A 57 -6.75 0.63 11.30
N SER A 58 -6.14 -0.35 10.63
CA SER A 58 -4.92 -1.00 11.12
C SER A 58 -3.69 -0.16 10.76
N ALA A 59 -2.84 0.09 11.74
CA ALA A 59 -1.55 0.74 11.57
C ALA A 59 -0.47 -0.30 11.19
N MET A 60 0.42 0.06 10.27
CA MET A 60 1.53 -0.77 9.82
C MET A 60 2.70 0.08 9.34
N TYR A 61 3.84 -0.57 9.09
CA TYR A 61 4.94 0.02 8.33
C TYR A 61 4.93 -0.58 6.93
N ILE A 62 5.01 0.28 5.91
CA ILE A 62 5.10 -0.15 4.51
C ILE A 62 6.41 0.33 3.90
N THR A 63 6.96 -0.46 3.00
CA THR A 63 8.03 -0.02 2.09
C THR A 63 7.38 0.37 0.78
N VAL A 64 7.47 1.66 0.42
CA VAL A 64 6.98 2.17 -0.86
C VAL A 64 8.16 2.18 -1.83
N VAL A 65 8.05 1.41 -2.91
CA VAL A 65 9.04 1.38 -3.99
C VAL A 65 8.50 2.24 -5.14
N PRO A 66 9.23 3.30 -5.56
CA PRO A 66 8.94 4.04 -6.76
C PRO A 66 9.11 3.15 -8.00
N ASP A 67 8.01 2.64 -8.56
CA ASP A 67 8.03 1.97 -9.85
C ASP A 67 7.16 2.78 -10.83
N GLY A 68 7.77 3.78 -11.48
CA GLY A 68 7.09 4.66 -12.44
C GLY A 68 6.27 5.82 -11.85
N GLU A 69 5.29 6.32 -12.61
CA GLU A 69 4.40 7.42 -12.20
C GLU A 69 3.57 7.02 -10.98
N TYR A 70 3.96 7.54 -9.82
CA TYR A 70 3.04 7.70 -8.72
C TYR A 70 1.85 8.52 -9.21
N VAL A 71 0.65 7.93 -9.16
CA VAL A 71 -0.58 8.72 -9.23
C VAL A 71 -0.67 9.47 -7.90
N ASN A 72 0.00 10.61 -7.84
CA ASN A 72 -0.36 11.68 -6.91
C ASN A 72 -1.80 12.05 -7.28
N VAL A 73 -2.73 11.81 -6.35
CA VAL A 73 -4.06 12.42 -6.41
C VAL A 73 -3.98 13.71 -5.62
#